data_AF-A0A942ZBB9-F1
#
_entry.id   AF-A0A942ZBB9-F1
#
_cell.length_a   1.000
_cell.length_b   1.000
_cell.length_c   1.000
_cell.angle_alpha   90.00
_cell.angle_beta   90.00
_cell.angle_gamma   90.00
#
_symmetry.space_group_name_H-M   'P 1'
#
loop_
_entity.id
_entity.type
_entity.pdbx_description
1 polymer ?
#
loop_
_entity_poly.entity_id
_entity_poly.type
_entity_poly.pdbx_seq_one_letter_code
_entity_poly.pdbx_strand_id
1 'polypeptide(L)'
;MLAKISVVTPKSPYNYQRLKKVFRKSMNYSPEQYKRLSQARNPIIGNIPDDILKFILKTTKNKTERSQKINAIKSVFARAAEFFRRDKRKPEAELDRYIKENNTEKIIDFIENLDNIKQKDKKIKQKIFSERAGVLFQKNLAPYLPSDTNISIEWIDEGGFSDVFIMHFCDSSKKDIFSAKVFKIYKYYPELKLKALTSLMKNEGKAVYDYFKSNALTESSSQVYAQTMLSIYKDEAAHALKSATEHGAAPEANSFYYVLKNNGQSLKNSDMLKFDLYDIKNSYSLSSFRSKSAPMPAREVNLSSIGVVHTDKKPRNIINGVCIDMGGIELNQPALTDPVTRRVYKKLKALKNPKLIEKKIEEYKKTLQNPKTPHREKIKQAIEIYSNESNTA
;
A
#
# COMPACT_ATOMS: atom_id res chain seq x y z
N MET A 1 -36.22 -5.56 -18.38
CA MET A 1 -36.13 -5.29 -16.92
C MET A 1 -34.66 -5.25 -16.52
N LEU A 2 -34.07 -4.06 -16.38
CA LEU A 2 -32.71 -3.91 -15.87
C LEU A 2 -32.74 -4.08 -14.34
N ALA A 3 -32.00 -5.07 -13.83
CA ALA A 3 -31.87 -5.31 -12.41
C ALA A 3 -31.34 -4.05 -11.72
N LYS A 4 -32.10 -3.51 -10.75
CA LYS A 4 -31.63 -2.47 -9.84
C LYS A 4 -30.38 -3.01 -9.12
N ILE A 5 -29.21 -2.54 -9.51
CA ILE A 5 -28.01 -2.63 -8.67
C ILE A 5 -28.35 -1.85 -7.41
N SER A 6 -28.64 -2.57 -6.33
CA SER A 6 -28.79 -1.99 -5.01
C SER A 6 -27.44 -1.43 -4.60
N VAL A 7 -27.25 -0.13 -4.85
CA VAL A 7 -26.20 0.66 -4.24
C VAL A 7 -26.49 0.66 -2.75
N VAL A 8 -25.88 -0.28 -2.04
CA VAL A 8 -25.84 -0.24 -0.58
C VAL A 8 -25.03 0.99 -0.22
N THR A 9 -25.72 2.11 0.00
CA THR A 9 -25.15 3.28 0.66
C THR A 9 -24.69 2.82 2.04
N PRO A 10 -23.39 2.80 2.36
CA PRO A 10 -22.97 2.41 3.69
C PRO A 10 -23.41 3.50 4.66
N LYS A 11 -24.20 3.09 5.66
CA LYS A 11 -24.48 3.85 6.88
C LYS A 11 -23.20 4.55 7.38
N SER A 12 -23.37 5.79 7.86
CA SER A 12 -22.54 6.64 8.75
C SER A 12 -21.21 6.04 9.29
N PRO A 13 -20.13 6.84 9.38
CA PRO A 13 -18.76 6.41 9.15
C PRO A 13 -18.28 5.42 10.22
N TYR A 14 -17.67 4.32 9.77
CA TYR A 14 -16.79 3.53 10.61
C TYR A 14 -15.70 4.47 11.14
N ASN A 15 -15.85 4.96 12.37
CA ASN A 15 -14.82 5.70 13.05
C ASN A 15 -13.73 4.68 13.41
N TYR A 16 -12.82 4.41 12.46
CA TYR A 16 -11.80 3.40 12.60
C TYR A 16 -10.88 3.74 13.78
N GLN A 17 -11.17 3.16 14.93
CA GLN A 17 -10.29 3.21 16.08
C GLN A 17 -9.29 2.07 15.97
N ARG A 18 -7.99 2.38 16.07
CA ARG A 18 -6.87 1.43 16.07
C ARG A 18 -6.66 0.71 14.73
N LEU A 19 -6.24 1.45 13.70
CA LEU A 19 -5.98 0.94 12.35
C LEU A 19 -5.13 -0.34 12.29
N LYS A 20 -4.15 -0.51 13.18
CA LYS A 20 -3.36 -1.75 13.30
C LYS A 20 -4.23 -3.02 13.46
N LYS A 21 -5.36 -2.93 14.16
CA LYS A 21 -6.30 -4.06 14.32
C LYS A 21 -7.12 -4.29 13.06
N VAL A 22 -7.39 -3.23 12.29
CA VAL A 22 -8.11 -3.30 11.00
C VAL A 22 -7.22 -4.06 10.01
N PHE A 23 -6.00 -3.56 9.77
CA PHE A 23 -5.04 -4.14 8.83
C PHE A 23 -4.64 -5.60 9.07
N ARG A 24 -4.82 -6.11 10.29
CA ARG A 24 -4.52 -7.51 10.60
C ARG A 24 -5.62 -8.49 10.18
N LYS A 25 -6.81 -8.01 9.81
CA LYS A 25 -7.98 -8.87 9.57
C LYS A 25 -8.07 -9.37 8.14
N SER A 26 -7.85 -8.49 7.16
CA SER A 26 -8.00 -8.78 5.73
C SER A 26 -6.97 -8.01 4.92
N MET A 27 -6.43 -8.64 3.88
CA MET A 27 -5.50 -8.04 2.92
C MET A 27 -6.23 -7.30 1.78
N ASN A 28 -7.44 -7.76 1.42
CA ASN A 28 -8.19 -7.23 0.28
C ASN A 28 -9.16 -6.15 0.75
N TYR A 29 -8.72 -4.89 0.76
CA TYR A 29 -9.60 -3.75 0.90
C TYR A 29 -9.83 -3.07 -0.44
N SER A 30 -11.06 -2.60 -0.66
CA SER A 30 -11.37 -1.77 -1.82
C SER A 30 -10.71 -0.39 -1.70
N PRO A 31 -10.48 0.33 -2.80
CA PRO A 31 -9.95 1.69 -2.74
C PRO A 31 -10.80 2.63 -1.88
N GLU A 32 -12.13 2.48 -1.88
CA GLU A 32 -13.02 3.26 -1.01
C GLU A 32 -12.77 2.96 0.48
N GLN A 33 -12.48 1.70 0.82
CA GLN A 33 -12.12 1.34 2.19
C GLN A 33 -10.79 1.98 2.56
N TYR A 34 -9.77 1.92 1.70
CA TYR A 34 -8.49 2.61 1.93
C TYR A 34 -8.64 4.14 2.06
N LYS A 35 -9.48 4.76 1.22
CA LYS A 35 -9.81 6.18 1.32
C LYS A 35 -10.48 6.52 2.65
N ARG A 36 -11.36 5.67 3.18
CA ARG A 36 -11.97 5.89 4.50
C ARG A 36 -10.96 5.74 5.65
N LEU A 37 -9.95 4.88 5.49
CA LEU A 37 -8.91 4.70 6.51
C LEU A 37 -8.04 5.95 6.69
N SER A 38 -7.87 6.78 5.64
CA SER A 38 -7.17 8.07 5.75
C SER A 38 -7.97 9.12 6.55
N GLN A 39 -9.28 8.92 6.68
CA GLN A 39 -10.20 9.76 7.45
C GLN A 39 -10.35 9.31 8.91
N ALA A 40 -9.62 8.27 9.33
CA ALA A 40 -9.66 7.79 10.71
C ALA A 40 -9.19 8.86 11.70
N ARG A 41 -9.73 8.83 12.94
CA ARG A 41 -9.35 9.76 14.02
C ARG A 41 -7.84 9.79 14.30
N ASN A 42 -7.17 8.65 14.12
CA ASN A 42 -5.71 8.55 14.16
C ASN A 42 -5.24 7.80 12.91
N PRO A 43 -4.91 8.49 11.82
CA PRO A 43 -4.51 7.89 10.55
C PRO A 43 -3.03 7.47 10.53
N ILE A 44 -2.36 7.48 11.68
CA ILE A 44 -0.96 7.10 11.82
C ILE A 44 -0.88 5.70 12.46
N ILE A 45 0.00 4.87 11.92
CA ILE A 45 0.27 3.53 12.45
C ILE A 45 1.76 3.37 12.69
N GLY A 46 2.11 2.96 13.90
CA GLY A 46 3.49 2.91 14.35
C GLY A 46 3.91 4.19 15.07
N ASN A 47 5.20 4.45 15.12
CA ASN A 47 5.76 5.58 15.85
C ASN A 47 7.01 6.12 15.14
N ILE A 48 7.54 7.25 15.63
CA ILE A 48 8.87 7.71 15.18
C ILE A 48 9.91 6.60 15.36
N PRO A 49 11.01 6.62 14.62
CA PRO A 49 11.95 5.51 14.65
C PRO A 49 12.49 5.18 16.05
N ASP A 50 12.65 3.89 16.34
CA ASP A 50 12.87 3.42 17.72
C ASP A 50 14.13 3.96 18.38
N ASP A 51 15.23 4.17 17.64
CA ASP A 51 16.46 4.72 18.19
C ASP A 51 16.29 6.19 18.60
N ILE A 52 15.58 6.98 17.80
CA ILE A 52 15.15 8.34 18.16
C ILE A 52 14.18 8.31 19.34
N LEU A 53 13.20 7.39 19.34
CA LEU A 53 12.24 7.24 20.44
C LEU A 53 12.95 6.89 21.75
N LYS A 54 13.88 5.93 21.73
CA LYS A 54 14.69 5.53 22.89
C LYS A 54 15.50 6.69 23.43
N PHE A 55 16.10 7.49 22.55
CA PHE A 55 16.80 8.71 22.94
C PHE A 55 15.88 9.66 23.71
N ILE A 56 14.70 10.00 23.17
CA ILE A 56 13.74 10.90 23.84
C ILE A 56 13.28 10.34 25.19
N LEU A 57 13.00 9.03 25.25
CA LEU A 57 12.58 8.39 26.50
C LEU A 57 13.68 8.44 27.57
N LYS A 58 14.96 8.33 27.15
CA LYS A 58 16.14 8.40 28.03
C LYS A 58 16.41 9.84 28.50
N THR A 59 16.30 10.83 27.62
CA THR A 59 16.70 12.22 27.93
C THR A 59 15.59 13.09 28.50
N THR A 60 14.33 12.75 28.25
CA THR A 60 13.18 13.51 28.74
C THR A 60 12.48 12.70 29.81
N LYS A 61 12.40 13.17 31.06
CA LYS A 61 11.74 12.43 32.16
C LYS A 61 10.23 12.63 32.17
N ASN A 62 9.76 13.84 31.89
CA ASN A 62 8.35 14.21 31.95
C ASN A 62 7.52 13.55 30.82
N LYS A 63 6.40 12.91 31.17
CA LYS A 63 5.53 12.19 30.21
C LYS A 63 4.85 13.11 29.20
N THR A 64 4.38 14.27 29.63
CA THR A 64 3.72 15.26 28.76
C THR A 64 4.72 15.82 27.77
N GLU A 65 5.91 16.19 28.23
CA GLU A 65 6.99 16.69 27.38
C GLU A 65 7.44 15.63 26.36
N ARG A 66 7.59 14.36 26.77
CA ARG A 66 7.85 13.23 25.85
C ARG A 66 6.82 13.18 24.73
N SER A 67 5.53 13.25 25.08
CA SER A 67 4.43 13.20 24.11
C SER A 67 4.49 14.39 23.14
N GLN A 68 4.75 15.60 23.65
CA GLN A 68 4.89 16.80 22.84
C GLN A 68 6.06 16.69 21.86
N LYS A 69 7.25 16.24 22.31
CA LYS A 69 8.42 16.03 21.44
C LYS A 69 8.13 14.99 20.35
N ILE A 70 7.54 13.84 20.71
CA ILE A 70 7.20 12.80 19.73
C ILE A 70 6.22 13.33 18.67
N ASN A 71 5.19 14.09 19.09
CA ASN A 71 4.22 14.66 18.16
C ASN A 71 4.82 15.76 17.30
N ALA A 72 5.73 16.58 17.84
CA ALA A 72 6.46 17.58 17.08
C ALA A 72 7.28 16.93 15.98
N ILE A 73 8.05 15.88 16.29
CA ILE A 73 8.82 15.11 15.30
C ILE A 73 7.91 14.55 14.21
N LYS A 74 6.78 13.91 14.56
CA LYS A 74 5.80 13.42 13.56
C LYS A 74 5.29 14.54 12.67
N SER A 75 5.05 15.73 13.24
CA SER A 75 4.62 16.91 12.49
C SER A 75 5.70 17.41 11.52
N VAL A 76 6.99 17.31 11.87
CA VAL A 76 8.09 17.62 10.93
C VAL A 76 8.04 16.71 9.71
N PHE A 77 7.94 15.39 9.92
CA PHE A 77 7.84 14.43 8.81
C PHE A 77 6.59 14.65 7.95
N ALA A 78 5.44 14.93 8.57
CA ALA A 78 4.21 15.24 7.84
C ALA A 78 4.34 16.52 6.99
N ARG A 79 4.92 17.59 7.55
CA ARG A 79 5.17 18.84 6.81
C ARG A 79 6.17 18.64 5.67
N ALA A 80 7.21 17.83 5.88
CA ALA A 80 8.14 17.46 4.83
C ALA A 80 7.43 16.69 3.71
N ALA A 81 6.64 15.67 4.03
CA ALA A 81 5.86 14.91 3.05
C ALA A 81 4.91 15.82 2.25
N GLU A 82 4.24 16.77 2.91
CA GLU A 82 3.43 17.77 2.22
C GLU A 82 4.25 18.66 1.30
N PHE A 83 5.42 19.13 1.74
CA PHE A 83 6.33 19.92 0.91
C PHE A 83 6.69 19.18 -0.38
N PHE A 84 7.06 17.90 -0.29
CA PHE A 84 7.33 17.05 -1.46
C PHE A 84 6.10 16.80 -2.36
N ARG A 85 4.89 16.90 -1.81
CA ARG A 85 3.64 16.68 -2.55
C ARG A 85 3.04 17.95 -3.16
N ARG A 86 3.43 19.16 -2.73
CA ARG A 86 2.82 20.41 -3.21
C ARG A 86 2.91 20.59 -4.73
N ASP A 87 4.00 20.17 -5.36
CA ASP A 87 4.10 20.20 -6.83
C ASP A 87 3.18 19.19 -7.53
N LYS A 88 2.75 18.14 -6.83
CA LYS A 88 1.88 17.09 -7.38
C LYS A 88 0.39 17.42 -7.29
N ARG A 89 -0.01 18.39 -6.44
CA ARG A 89 -1.42 18.84 -6.31
C ARG A 89 -1.93 19.61 -7.53
N LYS A 90 -1.02 20.13 -8.36
CA LYS A 90 -1.37 20.81 -9.62
C LYS A 90 -2.12 19.88 -10.59
N PRO A 91 -1.61 18.68 -10.92
CA PRO A 91 -2.34 17.69 -11.73
C PRO A 91 -3.77 17.38 -11.25
N GLU A 92 -4.00 17.28 -9.94
CA GLU A 92 -5.34 16.99 -9.41
C GLU A 92 -6.31 18.14 -9.66
N ALA A 93 -5.87 19.38 -9.41
CA ALA A 93 -6.67 20.58 -9.65
C ALA A 93 -6.96 20.78 -11.15
N GLU A 94 -5.99 20.48 -12.02
CA GLU A 94 -6.16 20.51 -13.47
C GLU A 94 -7.19 19.48 -13.94
N LEU A 95 -7.09 18.24 -13.47
CA LEU A 95 -8.07 17.20 -13.76
C LEU A 95 -9.47 17.59 -13.26
N ASP A 96 -9.59 18.13 -12.05
CA ASP A 96 -10.87 18.59 -11.50
C ASP A 96 -11.51 19.68 -12.37
N ARG A 97 -10.69 20.60 -12.87
CA ARG A 97 -11.15 21.62 -13.83
C ARG A 97 -11.63 20.97 -15.12
N TYR A 98 -10.86 20.06 -15.73
CA TYR A 98 -11.25 19.40 -16.99
C TYR A 98 -12.53 18.59 -16.85
N ILE A 99 -12.70 17.89 -15.73
CA ILE A 99 -13.94 17.17 -15.39
C ILE A 99 -15.11 18.15 -15.27
N LYS A 100 -14.94 19.26 -14.55
CA LYS A 100 -15.99 20.27 -14.39
C LYS A 100 -16.39 20.93 -15.71
N GLU A 101 -15.44 21.13 -16.61
CA GLU A 101 -15.63 21.67 -17.96
C GLU A 101 -16.18 20.62 -18.94
N ASN A 102 -16.32 19.35 -18.54
CA ASN A 102 -16.63 18.22 -19.42
C ASN A 102 -15.69 18.15 -20.65
N ASN A 103 -14.43 18.52 -20.49
CA ASN A 103 -13.46 18.56 -21.58
C ASN A 103 -12.80 17.18 -21.77
N THR A 104 -13.43 16.29 -22.55
CA THR A 104 -12.93 14.93 -22.79
C THR A 104 -11.48 14.92 -23.30
N GLU A 105 -11.16 15.72 -24.32
CA GLU A 105 -9.85 15.73 -24.97
C GLU A 105 -8.74 15.97 -23.95
N LYS A 106 -8.92 16.96 -23.06
CA LYS A 106 -7.96 17.23 -21.98
C LYS A 106 -7.92 16.14 -20.91
N ILE A 107 -9.01 15.39 -20.68
CA ILE A 107 -9.01 14.26 -19.75
C ILE A 107 -8.25 13.07 -20.35
N ILE A 108 -8.40 12.80 -21.66
CA ILE A 108 -7.63 11.78 -22.38
C ILE A 108 -6.15 12.15 -22.38
N ASP A 109 -5.83 13.37 -22.80
CA ASP A 109 -4.46 13.92 -22.79
C ASP A 109 -3.85 13.84 -21.38
N PHE A 110 -4.63 14.13 -20.34
CA PHE A 110 -4.20 13.98 -18.95
C PHE A 110 -3.88 12.52 -18.58
N ILE A 111 -4.65 11.53 -19.05
CA ILE A 111 -4.38 10.10 -18.77
C ILE A 111 -3.13 9.64 -19.51
N GLU A 112 -3.01 9.97 -20.79
CA GLU A 112 -1.86 9.61 -21.64
C GLU A 112 -0.57 10.25 -21.14
N ASN A 113 -0.67 11.52 -20.70
CA ASN A 113 0.46 12.27 -20.17
C ASN A 113 0.61 12.18 -18.65
N LEU A 114 -0.24 11.45 -17.92
CA LEU A 114 -0.04 11.19 -16.48
C LEU A 114 1.33 10.57 -16.24
N ASP A 115 1.76 9.78 -17.22
CA ASP A 115 3.05 9.12 -17.28
C ASP A 115 4.19 10.01 -17.82
N ASN A 116 3.88 11.10 -18.52
CA ASN A 116 4.86 12.07 -19.04
C ASN A 116 5.04 13.32 -18.14
N ILE A 117 4.05 13.64 -17.30
CA ILE A 117 4.21 14.48 -16.09
C ILE A 117 5.37 13.94 -15.23
N LYS A 118 5.77 12.68 -15.44
CA LYS A 118 6.92 12.04 -14.81
C LYS A 118 8.29 12.52 -15.30
N GLN A 119 8.52 13.43 -16.27
CA GLN A 119 9.89 13.51 -16.86
C GLN A 119 10.56 14.84 -17.22
N LYS A 120 10.10 16.03 -16.85
CA LYS A 120 10.93 17.26 -17.03
C LYS A 120 11.51 17.81 -15.71
N ASP A 121 12.83 17.69 -15.57
CA ASP A 121 13.76 18.14 -14.51
C ASP A 121 14.02 17.24 -13.29
N LYS A 122 13.94 15.91 -13.41
CA LYS A 122 14.14 15.01 -12.25
C LYS A 122 15.43 15.25 -11.47
N LYS A 123 16.60 15.24 -12.13
CA LYS A 123 17.90 15.31 -11.43
C LYS A 123 18.16 16.65 -10.74
N ILE A 124 17.88 17.78 -11.42
CA ILE A 124 18.11 19.12 -10.86
C ILE A 124 17.10 19.42 -9.76
N LYS A 125 15.82 19.06 -9.95
CA LYS A 125 14.82 19.18 -8.88
C LYS A 125 15.22 18.29 -7.71
N GLN A 126 15.59 17.02 -7.91
CA GLN A 126 15.94 16.10 -6.81
C GLN A 126 17.08 16.60 -5.92
N LYS A 127 18.19 17.12 -6.49
CA LYS A 127 19.29 17.68 -5.69
C LYS A 127 18.83 18.89 -4.87
N ILE A 128 18.18 19.86 -5.51
CA ILE A 128 17.66 21.06 -4.85
C ILE A 128 16.58 20.69 -3.80
N PHE A 129 15.77 19.67 -4.07
CA PHE A 129 14.75 19.16 -3.16
C PHE A 129 15.37 18.47 -1.95
N SER A 130 16.39 17.64 -2.14
CA SER A 130 17.16 17.01 -1.06
C SER A 130 17.84 18.06 -0.18
N GLU A 131 18.47 19.08 -0.76
CA GLU A 131 19.09 20.18 0.00
C GLU A 131 18.05 20.95 0.80
N ARG A 132 16.94 21.36 0.19
CA ARG A 132 15.85 22.09 0.88
C ARG A 132 15.18 21.25 1.97
N ALA A 133 14.97 19.96 1.72
CA ALA A 133 14.42 19.04 2.71
C ALA A 133 15.40 18.83 3.86
N GLY A 134 16.71 18.72 3.57
CA GLY A 134 17.77 18.66 4.58
C GLY A 134 17.74 19.87 5.50
N VAL A 135 17.65 21.08 4.94
CA VAL A 135 17.50 22.32 5.73
C VAL A 135 16.21 22.30 6.57
N LEU A 136 15.09 21.84 6.01
CA LEU A 136 13.83 21.73 6.74
C LEU A 136 13.95 20.75 7.91
N PHE A 137 14.54 19.58 7.71
CA PHE A 137 14.77 18.60 8.77
C PHE A 137 15.77 19.13 9.79
N GLN A 138 16.91 19.68 9.38
CA GLN A 138 17.89 20.27 10.29
C GLN A 138 17.23 21.32 11.20
N LYS A 139 16.54 22.30 10.62
CA LYS A 139 15.90 23.38 11.38
C LYS A 139 14.82 22.89 12.34
N ASN A 140 13.99 21.92 11.92
CA ASN A 140 12.79 21.55 12.66
C ASN A 140 12.93 20.28 13.52
N LEU A 141 13.90 19.41 13.21
CA LEU A 141 14.08 18.14 13.90
C LEU A 141 15.25 18.16 14.89
N ALA A 142 16.35 18.85 14.55
CA ALA A 142 17.53 18.94 15.43
C ALA A 142 17.24 19.42 16.86
N PRO A 143 16.29 20.36 17.12
CA PRO A 143 15.94 20.76 18.49
C PRO A 143 15.43 19.63 19.40
N TYR A 144 15.08 18.46 18.83
CA TYR A 144 14.59 17.30 19.56
C TYR A 144 15.62 16.15 19.63
N LEU A 145 16.81 16.34 19.07
CA LEU A 145 17.89 15.35 18.95
C LEU A 145 19.14 15.83 19.74
N PRO A 146 20.23 15.04 19.82
CA PRO A 146 21.51 15.54 20.35
C PRO A 146 21.96 16.84 19.68
N SER A 147 22.57 17.75 20.44
CA SER A 147 22.88 19.12 20.03
C SER A 147 23.81 19.24 18.82
N ASP A 148 24.61 18.20 18.54
CA ASP A 148 25.55 18.11 17.43
C ASP A 148 25.02 17.29 16.24
N THR A 149 23.71 16.99 16.21
CA THR A 149 23.11 16.20 15.13
C THR A 149 23.04 16.98 13.82
N ASN A 150 23.70 16.45 12.80
CA ASN A 150 23.59 16.83 11.41
C ASN A 150 22.66 15.85 10.68
N ILE A 151 21.63 16.39 10.02
CA ILE A 151 20.65 15.63 9.26
C ILE A 151 20.86 15.88 7.78
N SER A 152 21.13 14.83 7.03
CA SER A 152 21.13 14.86 5.56
C SER A 152 20.04 13.96 5.01
N ILE A 153 19.53 14.31 3.83
CA ILE A 153 18.55 13.51 3.10
C ILE A 153 18.94 13.43 1.64
N GLU A 154 18.96 12.22 1.11
CA GLU A 154 19.33 11.92 -0.26
C GLU A 154 18.18 11.18 -0.95
N TRP A 155 17.86 11.58 -2.18
CA TRP A 155 16.96 10.83 -3.04
C TRP A 155 17.70 9.63 -3.63
N ILE A 156 17.14 8.42 -3.54
CA ILE A 156 17.79 7.20 -4.06
C ILE A 156 17.04 6.62 -5.24
N ASP A 157 15.72 6.62 -5.17
CA ASP A 157 14.92 5.98 -6.19
C ASP A 157 13.54 6.60 -6.31
N GLU A 158 12.96 6.39 -7.48
CA GLU A 158 11.60 6.74 -7.79
C GLU A 158 10.89 5.55 -8.41
N GLY A 159 9.95 5.02 -7.63
CA GLY A 159 9.00 4.04 -8.13
C GLY A 159 7.83 4.71 -8.87
N GLY A 160 7.03 3.87 -9.53
CA GLY A 160 5.76 4.32 -10.13
C GLY A 160 4.80 4.94 -9.10
N PHE A 161 4.88 4.49 -7.85
CA PHE A 161 3.93 4.85 -6.80
C PHE A 161 4.54 5.58 -5.59
N SER A 162 5.85 5.81 -5.57
CA SER A 162 6.49 6.58 -4.50
C SER A 162 7.83 7.17 -4.90
N ASP A 163 8.25 8.20 -4.18
CA ASP A 163 9.65 8.65 -4.16
C ASP A 163 10.30 8.16 -2.86
N VAL A 164 11.56 7.75 -2.94
CA VAL A 164 12.29 7.11 -1.84
C VAL A 164 13.53 7.90 -1.52
N PHE A 165 13.66 8.28 -0.25
CA PHE A 165 14.79 9.02 0.28
C PHE A 165 15.45 8.26 1.44
N ILE A 166 16.76 8.43 1.63
CA ILE A 166 17.49 7.99 2.82
C ILE A 166 17.82 9.23 3.62
N MET A 167 17.64 9.13 4.93
CA MET A 167 18.02 10.13 5.89
C MET A 167 19.16 9.60 6.75
N HIS A 168 20.22 10.38 6.85
CA HIS A 168 21.34 10.13 7.76
C HIS A 168 21.29 11.10 8.94
N PHE A 169 21.74 10.61 10.09
CA PHE A 169 21.79 11.35 11.34
C PHE A 169 23.19 11.18 11.92
N CYS A 170 24.07 12.12 11.63
CA CYS A 170 25.48 12.03 12.01
C CYS A 170 25.85 13.13 13.00
N ASP A 171 26.92 12.95 13.76
CA ASP A 171 27.51 14.00 14.56
C ASP A 171 28.41 14.92 13.70
N SER A 172 29.08 15.88 14.35
CA SER A 172 30.05 16.76 13.70
C SER A 172 31.27 16.02 13.12
N SER A 173 31.58 14.81 13.61
CA SER A 173 32.64 13.94 13.11
C SER A 173 32.20 13.01 11.96
N LYS A 174 30.95 13.16 11.49
CA LYS A 174 30.29 12.29 10.49
C LYS A 174 30.07 10.86 10.96
N LYS A 175 30.05 10.62 12.27
CA LYS A 175 29.70 9.32 12.84
C LYS A 175 28.19 9.24 13.03
N ASP A 176 27.59 8.11 12.66
CA ASP A 176 26.15 7.89 12.84
C ASP A 176 25.74 7.93 14.31
N ILE A 177 24.82 8.83 14.65
CA ILE A 177 24.14 8.94 15.95
C ILE A 177 22.93 7.99 15.98
N PHE A 178 22.19 7.97 14.87
CA PHE A 178 21.07 7.07 14.66
C PHE A 178 21.27 6.29 13.37
N SER A 179 20.67 5.10 13.29
CA SER A 179 20.69 4.32 12.06
C SER A 179 20.02 5.10 10.93
N ALA A 180 20.49 4.93 9.69
CA ALA A 180 19.87 5.56 8.53
C ALA A 180 18.40 5.11 8.37
N LYS A 181 17.55 6.02 7.89
CA LYS A 181 16.11 5.79 7.72
C LYS A 181 15.69 5.99 6.29
N VAL A 182 14.72 5.21 5.83
CA VAL A 182 14.06 5.42 4.55
C VAL A 182 12.80 6.24 4.78
N PHE A 183 12.68 7.35 4.07
CA PHE A 183 11.50 8.19 4.00
C PHE A 183 10.85 8.00 2.63
N LYS A 184 9.75 7.23 2.59
CA LYS A 184 9.02 6.89 1.36
C LYS A 184 7.77 7.75 1.28
N ILE A 185 7.60 8.46 0.17
CA ILE A 185 6.49 9.41 -0.06
C ILE A 185 5.62 8.86 -1.18
N TYR A 186 4.36 8.55 -0.86
CA TYR A 186 3.46 7.90 -1.80
C TYR A 186 2.80 8.90 -2.75
N LYS A 187 2.72 8.48 -4.00
CA LYS A 187 2.03 9.18 -5.09
C LYS A 187 0.58 8.70 -5.14
N TYR A 188 -0.32 9.57 -5.57
CA TYR A 188 -1.75 9.27 -5.70
C TYR A 188 -2.18 9.18 -7.18
N TYR A 189 -1.22 8.97 -8.09
CA TYR A 189 -1.48 8.83 -9.53
C TYR A 189 -2.50 7.75 -9.89
N PRO A 190 -2.52 6.55 -9.25
CA PRO A 190 -3.56 5.56 -9.52
C PRO A 190 -4.97 6.09 -9.26
N GLU A 191 -5.13 6.89 -8.21
CA GLU A 191 -6.41 7.50 -7.85
C GLU A 191 -6.82 8.56 -8.88
N LEU A 192 -5.87 9.37 -9.36
CA LEU A 192 -6.13 10.35 -10.43
C LEU A 192 -6.51 9.68 -11.75
N LYS A 193 -5.79 8.61 -12.15
CA LYS A 193 -6.12 7.84 -13.35
C LYS A 193 -7.50 7.21 -13.24
N LEU A 194 -7.81 6.57 -12.10
CA LEU A 194 -9.13 5.99 -11.85
C LEU A 194 -10.24 7.06 -11.90
N LYS A 195 -10.00 8.24 -11.32
CA LYS A 195 -10.94 9.38 -11.34
C LYS A 195 -11.18 9.88 -12.78
N ALA A 196 -10.12 10.06 -13.56
CA ALA A 196 -10.19 10.46 -14.95
C ALA A 196 -10.97 9.45 -15.80
N LEU A 197 -10.62 8.16 -15.73
CA LEU A 197 -11.32 7.07 -16.42
C LEU A 197 -12.78 6.96 -16.01
N THR A 198 -13.08 7.10 -14.71
CA THR A 198 -14.48 7.09 -14.22
C THR A 198 -15.28 8.27 -14.77
N SER A 199 -14.64 9.43 -14.96
CA SER A 199 -15.27 10.58 -15.59
C SER A 199 -15.51 10.35 -17.08
N LEU A 200 -14.52 9.81 -17.81
CA LEU A 200 -14.66 9.47 -19.22
C LEU A 200 -15.79 8.48 -19.43
N MET A 201 -15.84 7.37 -18.68
CA MET A 201 -16.92 6.39 -18.80
C MET A 201 -18.32 6.99 -18.60
N LYS A 202 -18.46 8.03 -17.76
CA LYS A 202 -19.73 8.73 -17.56
C LYS A 202 -20.09 9.66 -18.73
N ASN A 203 -19.09 10.37 -19.27
CA ASN A 203 -19.28 11.40 -20.30
C ASN A 203 -19.27 10.79 -21.72
N GLU A 204 -18.20 10.07 -22.06
CA GLU A 204 -17.99 9.40 -23.36
C GLU A 204 -18.97 8.25 -23.57
N GLY A 205 -19.24 7.44 -22.54
CA GLY A 205 -20.19 6.31 -22.66
C GLY A 205 -21.58 6.76 -23.09
N LYS A 206 -21.99 7.97 -22.69
CA LYS A 206 -23.24 8.60 -23.10
C LYS A 206 -23.11 9.30 -24.46
N ALA A 207 -22.04 10.09 -24.66
CA ALA A 207 -21.83 10.84 -25.90
C ALA A 207 -21.62 9.93 -27.14
N VAL A 208 -20.86 8.85 -27.00
CA VAL A 208 -20.61 7.86 -28.05
C VAL A 208 -21.90 7.12 -28.41
N TYR A 209 -22.70 6.75 -27.41
CA TYR A 209 -24.03 6.16 -27.63
C TYR A 209 -24.97 7.14 -28.37
N ASP A 210 -25.04 8.39 -27.92
CA ASP A 210 -25.90 9.42 -28.50
C ASP A 210 -25.48 9.75 -29.96
N TYR A 211 -24.17 9.82 -30.25
CA TYR A 211 -23.62 10.08 -31.59
C TYR A 211 -23.93 8.96 -32.60
N PHE A 212 -23.75 7.70 -32.22
CA PHE A 212 -24.02 6.60 -33.15
C PHE A 212 -25.51 6.35 -33.35
N LYS A 213 -26.34 6.68 -32.35
CA LYS A 213 -27.79 6.73 -32.49
C LYS A 213 -28.24 7.82 -33.48
N SER A 214 -27.58 8.98 -33.49
CA SER A 214 -27.93 10.08 -34.40
C SER A 214 -27.41 9.92 -35.83
N ASN A 215 -26.36 9.12 -36.07
CA ASN A 215 -25.68 8.99 -37.36
C ASN A 215 -25.98 7.67 -38.12
N ALA A 216 -27.20 7.14 -37.95
CA ALA A 216 -27.78 6.08 -38.80
C ALA A 216 -27.06 4.71 -38.85
N LEU A 217 -26.24 4.37 -37.85
CA LEU A 217 -25.92 2.96 -37.60
C LEU A 217 -27.17 2.26 -37.05
N THR A 218 -27.36 0.99 -37.39
CA THR A 218 -28.41 0.17 -36.76
C THR A 218 -28.21 0.19 -35.25
N GLU A 219 -29.29 0.18 -34.48
CA GLU A 219 -29.25 0.23 -33.01
C GLU A 219 -28.31 -0.84 -32.43
N SER A 220 -28.22 -2.00 -33.08
CA SER A 220 -27.29 -3.08 -32.76
C SER A 220 -25.81 -2.73 -32.95
N SER A 221 -25.43 -2.07 -34.05
CA SER A 221 -24.03 -1.74 -34.37
C SER A 221 -23.51 -0.62 -33.48
N SER A 222 -24.33 0.41 -33.23
CA SER A 222 -24.05 1.50 -32.29
C SER A 222 -23.83 0.98 -30.87
N GLN A 223 -24.64 0.00 -30.45
CA GLN A 223 -24.49 -0.66 -29.15
C GLN A 223 -23.18 -1.44 -29.06
N VAL A 224 -22.78 -2.18 -30.10
CA VAL A 224 -21.54 -2.97 -30.10
C VAL A 224 -20.31 -2.07 -29.94
N TYR A 225 -20.18 -1.00 -30.73
CA TYR A 225 -19.03 -0.09 -30.63
C TYR A 225 -18.96 0.64 -29.28
N ALA A 226 -20.09 1.16 -28.79
CA ALA A 226 -20.15 1.77 -27.47
C ALA A 226 -19.77 0.77 -26.36
N GLN A 227 -20.20 -0.49 -26.48
CA GLN A 227 -19.83 -1.57 -25.55
C GLN A 227 -18.33 -1.89 -25.60
N THR A 228 -17.71 -1.93 -26.78
CA THR A 228 -16.26 -2.16 -26.92
C THR A 228 -15.44 -1.05 -26.26
N MET A 229 -15.76 0.22 -26.50
CA MET A 229 -15.07 1.34 -25.86
C MET A 229 -15.26 1.35 -24.35
N LEU A 230 -16.49 1.09 -23.88
CA LEU A 230 -16.76 0.92 -22.45
C LEU A 230 -16.00 -0.26 -21.86
N SER A 231 -15.77 -1.34 -22.62
CA SER A 231 -14.97 -2.48 -22.19
C SER A 231 -13.51 -2.10 -21.99
N ILE A 232 -12.90 -1.40 -22.95
CA ILE A 232 -11.50 -0.94 -22.86
C ILE A 232 -11.30 -0.06 -21.62
N TYR A 233 -12.18 0.93 -21.41
CA TYR A 233 -12.10 1.80 -20.23
C TYR A 233 -12.37 1.05 -18.91
N LYS A 234 -13.21 0.01 -18.92
CA LYS A 234 -13.42 -0.85 -17.75
C LYS A 234 -12.16 -1.63 -17.40
N ASP A 235 -11.45 -2.17 -18.38
CA ASP A 235 -10.21 -2.93 -18.15
C ASP A 235 -9.11 -2.02 -17.60
N GLU A 236 -8.96 -0.82 -18.17
CA GLU A 236 -8.04 0.20 -17.64
C GLU A 236 -8.42 0.66 -16.24
N ALA A 237 -9.71 0.87 -15.98
CA ALA A 237 -10.19 1.23 -14.65
C ALA A 237 -9.95 0.10 -13.65
N ALA A 238 -10.13 -1.16 -14.05
CA ALA A 238 -9.82 -2.32 -13.22
C ALA A 238 -8.33 -2.40 -12.88
N HIS A 239 -7.44 -2.12 -13.85
CA HIS A 239 -6.00 -2.06 -13.60
C HIS A 239 -5.62 -0.91 -12.64
N ALA A 240 -6.19 0.28 -12.85
CA ALA A 240 -5.98 1.43 -11.95
C ALA A 240 -6.51 1.14 -10.53
N LEU A 241 -7.67 0.49 -10.44
CA LEU A 241 -8.27 0.03 -9.18
C LEU A 241 -7.33 -0.95 -8.47
N LYS A 242 -6.82 -1.97 -9.18
CA LYS A 242 -5.86 -2.95 -8.65
C LYS A 242 -4.62 -2.25 -8.10
N SER A 243 -4.05 -1.32 -8.88
CA SER A 243 -2.88 -0.53 -8.46
C SER A 243 -3.16 0.29 -7.18
N ALA A 244 -4.35 0.90 -7.06
CA ALA A 244 -4.76 1.65 -5.87
C ALA A 244 -4.99 0.76 -4.64
N THR A 245 -5.23 -0.55 -4.83
CA THR A 245 -5.35 -1.52 -3.73
C THR A 245 -4.03 -2.17 -3.30
N GLU A 246 -2.99 -2.05 -4.12
CA GLU A 246 -1.69 -2.69 -3.91
C GLU A 246 -0.58 -1.71 -3.52
N HIS A 247 -0.73 -0.44 -3.89
CA HIS A 247 0.30 0.58 -3.72
C HIS A 247 -0.24 1.80 -2.98
N GLY A 248 0.60 2.36 -2.10
CA GLY A 248 0.25 3.51 -1.27
C GLY A 248 0.40 3.22 0.22
N ALA A 249 0.36 4.27 1.04
CA ALA A 249 0.60 4.15 2.48
C ALA A 249 -0.36 3.17 3.17
N ALA A 250 -1.64 3.19 2.82
CA ALA A 250 -2.65 2.33 3.44
C ALA A 250 -2.57 0.88 2.95
N PRO A 251 -2.53 0.60 1.64
CA PRO A 251 -2.24 -0.73 1.12
C PRO A 251 -0.97 -1.36 1.68
N GLU A 252 0.16 -0.65 1.66
CA GLU A 252 1.44 -1.22 2.12
C GLU A 252 1.44 -1.45 3.63
N ALA A 253 0.85 -0.54 4.42
CA ALA A 253 0.65 -0.78 5.85
C ALA A 253 -0.22 -2.02 6.08
N ASN A 254 -1.27 -2.22 5.28
CA ASN A 254 -2.13 -3.38 5.36
C ASN A 254 -1.32 -4.67 5.11
N SER A 255 -0.61 -4.73 3.99
CA SER A 255 0.26 -5.83 3.61
C SER A 255 1.28 -6.15 4.70
N PHE A 256 1.98 -5.14 5.21
CA PHE A 256 2.95 -5.31 6.29
C PHE A 256 2.34 -5.95 7.54
N TYR A 257 1.28 -5.37 8.08
CA TYR A 257 0.67 -5.87 9.32
C TYR A 257 -0.06 -7.19 9.14
N TYR A 258 -0.60 -7.46 7.95
CA TYR A 258 -1.20 -8.74 7.61
C TYR A 258 -0.13 -9.82 7.56
N VAL A 259 0.96 -9.63 6.81
CA VAL A 259 2.08 -10.58 6.69
C VAL A 259 2.68 -10.87 8.06
N LEU A 260 2.95 -9.82 8.85
CA LEU A 260 3.49 -9.95 10.21
C LEU A 260 2.56 -10.76 11.13
N LYS A 261 1.25 -10.52 11.08
CA LYS A 261 0.28 -11.28 11.90
C LYS A 261 0.20 -12.74 11.46
N ASN A 262 0.34 -12.99 10.16
CA ASN A 262 0.03 -14.27 9.55
C ASN A 262 1.23 -15.23 9.47
N ASN A 263 2.45 -14.73 9.40
CA ASN A 263 3.66 -15.56 9.56
C ASN A 263 3.89 -16.05 11.01
N GLY A 264 3.02 -15.66 11.93
CA GLY A 264 3.07 -16.07 13.34
C GLY A 264 3.91 -15.13 14.20
N GLN A 265 4.03 -15.47 15.49
CA GLN A 265 4.81 -14.68 16.46
C GLN A 265 6.32 -14.97 16.39
N SER A 266 6.76 -15.84 15.48
CA SER A 266 8.13 -16.32 15.37
C SER A 266 9.04 -15.41 14.55
N LEU A 267 8.49 -14.52 13.73
CA LEU A 267 9.27 -13.51 13.02
C LEU A 267 9.59 -12.36 13.98
N LYS A 268 10.88 -12.15 14.23
CA LYS A 268 11.40 -10.98 14.94
C LYS A 268 11.48 -9.81 13.96
N ASN A 269 11.58 -8.59 14.49
CA ASN A 269 11.85 -7.40 13.66
C ASN A 269 13.17 -7.48 12.88
N SER A 270 14.06 -8.43 13.21
CA SER A 270 15.28 -8.72 12.44
C SER A 270 15.01 -9.53 11.16
N ASP A 271 13.87 -10.21 11.09
CA ASP A 271 13.55 -11.16 10.02
C ASP A 271 12.76 -10.48 8.87
N MET A 272 12.32 -9.23 9.09
CA MET A 272 11.60 -8.39 8.12
C MET A 272 12.16 -6.98 8.14
N LEU A 273 11.99 -6.21 7.06
CA LEU A 273 12.29 -4.78 7.15
C LEU A 273 11.37 -4.16 8.20
N LYS A 274 11.98 -3.38 9.09
CA LYS A 274 11.25 -2.69 10.13
C LYS A 274 10.64 -1.40 9.59
N PHE A 275 9.32 -1.37 9.52
CA PHE A 275 8.55 -0.15 9.27
C PHE A 275 8.20 0.50 10.61
N ASP A 276 8.75 1.69 10.84
CA ASP A 276 8.56 2.45 12.06
C ASP A 276 7.19 3.14 12.05
N LEU A 277 6.82 3.76 10.92
CA LEU A 277 5.63 4.58 10.80
C LEU A 277 4.99 4.51 9.41
N TYR A 278 3.67 4.48 9.36
CA TYR A 278 2.86 4.84 8.20
C TYR A 278 1.92 5.98 8.59
N ASP A 279 2.00 7.10 7.88
CA ASP A 279 1.02 8.19 7.98
C ASP A 279 0.10 8.11 6.77
N ILE A 280 -1.08 7.53 6.97
CA ILE A 280 -2.02 7.27 5.89
C ILE A 280 -2.56 8.58 5.32
N LYS A 281 -2.80 9.57 6.18
CA LYS A 281 -3.37 10.86 5.79
C LYS A 281 -2.39 11.68 4.97
N ASN A 282 -1.13 11.77 5.41
CA ASN A 282 -0.11 12.53 4.69
C ASN A 282 0.58 11.70 3.59
N SER A 283 0.25 10.40 3.51
CA SER A 283 0.73 9.43 2.53
C SER A 283 2.26 9.34 2.48
N TYR A 284 2.86 9.01 3.63
CA TYR A 284 4.27 8.65 3.70
C TYR A 284 4.50 7.51 4.69
N SER A 285 5.69 6.91 4.63
CA SER A 285 6.17 5.96 5.64
C SER A 285 7.63 6.18 6.00
N LEU A 286 7.99 5.74 7.19
CA LEU A 286 9.35 5.65 7.70
C LEU A 286 9.70 4.19 7.96
N SER A 287 10.86 3.77 7.49
CA SER A 287 11.42 2.45 7.75
C SER A 287 12.92 2.54 8.02
N SER A 288 13.49 1.47 8.57
CA SER A 288 14.94 1.36 8.70
C SER A 288 15.59 1.19 7.33
N PHE A 289 16.75 1.80 7.08
CA PHE A 289 17.52 1.53 5.87
C PHE A 289 18.20 0.16 5.96
N ARG A 290 18.27 -0.55 4.84
CA ARG A 290 18.98 -1.83 4.72
C ARG A 290 19.86 -1.81 3.47
N SER A 291 21.17 -1.95 3.67
CA SER A 291 22.16 -2.06 2.60
C SER A 291 22.40 -3.50 2.18
N LYS A 292 23.07 -3.70 1.04
CA LYS A 292 23.60 -5.01 0.61
C LYS A 292 24.67 -5.59 1.55
N SER A 293 25.28 -4.77 2.39
CA SER A 293 26.23 -5.22 3.43
C SER A 293 25.55 -5.68 4.72
N ALA A 294 24.23 -5.53 4.85
CA ALA A 294 23.51 -5.96 6.05
C ALA A 294 23.52 -7.49 6.20
N PRO A 295 23.61 -8.03 7.42
CA PRO A 295 23.61 -9.48 7.65
C PRO A 295 22.31 -10.12 7.18
N MET A 296 22.39 -11.38 6.72
CA MET A 296 21.22 -12.19 6.39
C MET A 296 20.30 -12.36 7.62
N PRO A 297 18.98 -12.36 7.44
CA PRO A 297 18.05 -12.59 8.54
C PRO A 297 18.19 -14.02 9.05
N ALA A 298 17.87 -14.23 10.33
CA ALA A 298 17.87 -15.58 10.91
C ALA A 298 16.80 -16.48 10.29
N ARG A 299 15.74 -15.88 9.71
CA ARG A 299 14.63 -16.55 9.04
C ARG A 299 14.16 -15.70 7.87
N GLU A 300 13.87 -16.35 6.75
CA GLU A 300 13.24 -15.70 5.61
C GLU A 300 11.72 -15.71 5.73
N VAL A 301 11.07 -14.65 5.25
CA VAL A 301 9.61 -14.58 5.17
C VAL A 301 9.13 -15.49 4.05
N ASN A 302 8.32 -16.49 4.40
CA ASN A 302 7.69 -17.37 3.41
C ASN A 302 6.26 -16.90 3.11
N LEU A 303 6.10 -16.00 2.13
CA LEU A 303 4.80 -15.48 1.73
C LEU A 303 3.84 -16.58 1.21
N SER A 304 4.36 -17.56 0.46
CA SER A 304 3.52 -18.63 -0.08
C SER A 304 2.93 -19.52 1.02
N SER A 305 3.66 -19.73 2.12
CA SER A 305 3.14 -20.49 3.27
C SER A 305 1.89 -19.90 3.92
N ILE A 306 1.63 -18.61 3.69
CA ILE A 306 0.46 -17.89 4.20
C ILE A 306 -0.54 -17.53 3.10
N GLY A 307 -0.34 -18.02 1.87
CA GLY A 307 -1.22 -17.81 0.72
C GLY A 307 -1.15 -16.39 0.17
N VAL A 308 0.04 -15.79 0.25
CA VAL A 308 0.33 -14.45 -0.23
C VAL A 308 1.40 -14.53 -1.30
N VAL A 309 1.26 -13.73 -2.34
CA VAL A 309 2.21 -13.64 -3.44
C VAL A 309 2.63 -12.19 -3.66
N HIS A 310 3.84 -12.03 -4.18
CA HIS A 310 4.33 -10.74 -4.66
C HIS A 310 4.09 -10.68 -6.17
N THR A 311 3.28 -9.72 -6.63
CA THR A 311 2.95 -9.51 -8.05
C THR A 311 4.07 -8.81 -8.80
N ASP A 312 4.82 -7.95 -8.11
CA ASP A 312 6.05 -7.39 -8.66
C ASP A 312 7.09 -8.50 -8.86
N LYS A 313 7.44 -8.76 -10.11
CA LYS A 313 8.44 -9.77 -10.49
C LYS A 313 9.88 -9.30 -10.28
N LYS A 314 10.09 -8.10 -9.72
CA LYS A 314 11.42 -7.51 -9.60
C LYS A 314 12.16 -8.02 -8.35
N PRO A 315 13.37 -8.61 -8.50
CA PRO A 315 14.21 -8.99 -7.36
C PRO A 315 14.70 -7.79 -6.52
N ARG A 316 14.40 -6.55 -6.96
CA ARG A 316 14.81 -5.31 -6.27
C ARG A 316 14.09 -5.08 -4.93
N ASN A 317 12.98 -5.76 -4.68
CA ASN A 317 12.20 -5.60 -3.44
C ASN A 317 12.78 -6.44 -2.29
N ILE A 318 13.85 -7.20 -2.53
CA ILE A 318 14.52 -8.04 -1.53
C ILE A 318 16.00 -7.63 -1.43
N ILE A 319 16.48 -7.40 -0.21
CA ILE A 319 17.91 -7.20 0.08
C ILE A 319 18.33 -8.23 1.12
N ASN A 320 19.20 -9.15 0.72
CA ASN A 320 19.74 -10.22 1.57
C ASN A 320 18.61 -10.95 2.32
N GLY A 321 17.69 -11.57 1.56
CA GLY A 321 16.56 -12.35 2.09
C GLY A 321 15.44 -11.55 2.78
N VAL A 322 15.56 -10.22 2.89
CA VAL A 322 14.56 -9.36 3.54
C VAL A 322 13.80 -8.54 2.52
N CYS A 323 12.47 -8.67 2.53
CA CYS A 323 11.57 -7.82 1.76
C CYS A 323 11.61 -6.38 2.29
N ILE A 324 12.00 -5.43 1.43
CA ILE A 324 12.13 -4.00 1.75
C ILE A 324 10.99 -3.13 1.21
N ASP A 325 10.15 -3.68 0.33
CA ASP A 325 8.96 -3.03 -0.21
C ASP A 325 7.74 -3.93 0.01
N MET A 326 6.62 -3.37 0.46
CA MET A 326 5.39 -4.12 0.71
C MET A 326 4.30 -3.86 -0.35
N GLY A 327 4.64 -3.13 -1.43
CA GLY A 327 3.75 -2.88 -2.56
C GLY A 327 3.62 -4.11 -3.47
N GLY A 328 2.45 -4.26 -4.12
CA GLY A 328 2.23 -5.40 -5.03
C GLY A 328 2.14 -6.75 -4.31
N ILE A 329 1.61 -6.76 -3.09
CA ILE A 329 1.38 -7.98 -2.32
C ILE A 329 -0.12 -8.28 -2.32
N GLU A 330 -0.50 -9.45 -2.82
CA GLU A 330 -1.90 -9.89 -2.89
C GLU A 330 -2.10 -11.32 -2.34
N LEU A 331 -3.34 -11.66 -2.03
CA LEU A 331 -3.72 -13.05 -1.76
C LEU A 331 -3.71 -13.83 -3.05
N ASN A 332 -3.07 -15.00 -3.05
CA ASN A 332 -3.05 -15.88 -4.21
C ASN A 332 -4.43 -16.48 -4.54
N GLN A 333 -5.32 -16.55 -3.53
CA GLN A 333 -6.67 -17.09 -3.64
C GLN A 333 -7.65 -16.23 -2.83
N PRO A 334 -8.74 -15.71 -3.45
CA PRO A 334 -9.71 -14.84 -2.78
C PRO A 334 -10.33 -15.46 -1.52
N ALA A 335 -10.53 -16.78 -1.48
CA ALA A 335 -11.13 -17.47 -0.33
C ALA A 335 -10.25 -17.43 0.94
N LEU A 336 -8.95 -17.15 0.80
CA LEU A 336 -8.04 -16.99 1.95
C LEU A 336 -8.26 -15.67 2.70
N THR A 337 -9.16 -14.80 2.23
CA THR A 337 -9.68 -13.69 3.04
C THR A 337 -10.39 -14.20 4.30
N ASP A 338 -11.05 -15.36 4.23
CA ASP A 338 -11.75 -15.96 5.37
C ASP A 338 -10.78 -16.49 6.44
N PRO A 339 -10.92 -16.09 7.72
CA PRO A 339 -10.02 -16.51 8.78
C PRO A 339 -10.00 -18.02 9.07
N VAL A 340 -11.10 -18.74 8.82
CA VAL A 340 -11.19 -20.19 9.03
C VAL A 340 -10.51 -20.91 7.88
N THR A 341 -10.85 -20.57 6.63
CA THR A 341 -10.21 -21.12 5.43
C THR A 341 -8.69 -20.95 5.52
N ARG A 342 -8.23 -19.72 5.81
CA ARG A 342 -6.80 -19.40 5.97
C ARG A 342 -6.12 -20.18 7.10
N ARG A 343 -6.80 -20.38 8.23
CA ARG A 343 -6.24 -21.14 9.37
C ARG A 343 -6.01 -22.61 8.99
N VAL A 344 -6.95 -23.22 8.28
CA VAL A 344 -6.83 -24.61 7.81
C VAL A 344 -5.72 -24.71 6.77
N TYR A 345 -5.73 -23.83 5.76
CA TYR A 345 -4.70 -23.78 4.71
C TYR A 345 -3.29 -23.69 5.29
N LYS A 346 -3.05 -22.79 6.25
CA LYS A 346 -1.74 -22.65 6.91
C LYS A 346 -1.32 -23.88 7.70
N LYS A 347 -2.26 -24.56 8.34
CA LYS A 347 -1.96 -25.81 9.06
C LYS A 347 -1.44 -26.87 8.09
N LEU A 348 -1.99 -26.93 6.87
CA LEU A 348 -1.50 -27.82 5.83
C LEU A 348 -0.14 -27.38 5.31
N LYS A 349 0.06 -26.10 4.94
CA LYS A 349 1.35 -25.56 4.47
C LYS A 349 2.49 -25.61 5.50
N ALA A 350 2.17 -25.58 6.80
CA ALA A 350 3.18 -25.69 7.85
C ALA A 350 3.77 -27.10 7.99
N LEU A 351 3.07 -28.13 7.49
CA LEU A 351 3.57 -29.50 7.49
C LEU A 351 4.55 -29.67 6.34
N LYS A 352 5.74 -30.18 6.63
CA LYS A 352 6.78 -30.45 5.62
C LYS A 352 6.79 -31.90 5.13
N ASN A 353 6.18 -32.82 5.89
CA ASN A 353 6.19 -34.25 5.59
C ASN A 353 4.91 -34.63 4.82
N PRO A 354 5.02 -35.18 3.59
CA PRO A 354 3.86 -35.60 2.79
C PRO A 354 2.89 -36.53 3.53
N LYS A 355 3.39 -37.51 4.29
CA LYS A 355 2.55 -38.44 5.05
C LYS A 355 1.74 -37.73 6.15
N LEU A 356 2.33 -36.72 6.79
CA LEU A 356 1.61 -35.92 7.80
C LEU A 356 0.56 -35.03 7.15
N ILE A 357 0.84 -34.50 5.95
CA ILE A 357 -0.12 -33.72 5.17
C ILE A 357 -1.32 -34.59 4.80
N GLU A 358 -1.09 -35.75 4.20
CA GLU A 358 -2.14 -36.71 3.80
C GLU A 358 -3.01 -37.10 5.00
N LYS A 359 -2.39 -37.50 6.11
CA LYS A 359 -3.09 -37.81 7.36
C LYS A 359 -3.95 -36.64 7.82
N LYS A 360 -3.44 -35.41 7.75
CA LYS A 360 -4.19 -34.22 8.15
C LYS A 360 -5.37 -33.94 7.23
N ILE A 361 -5.20 -34.13 5.92
CA ILE A 361 -6.27 -34.00 4.94
C ILE A 361 -7.34 -35.06 5.19
N GLU A 362 -6.98 -36.32 5.47
CA GLU A 362 -7.92 -37.38 5.83
C GLU A 362 -8.70 -37.07 7.11
N GLU A 363 -8.03 -36.58 8.15
CA GLU A 363 -8.69 -36.12 9.38
C GLU A 363 -9.75 -35.06 9.08
N TYR A 364 -9.42 -34.07 8.24
CA TYR A 364 -10.41 -33.08 7.81
C TYR A 364 -11.54 -33.71 7.00
N LYS A 365 -11.24 -34.60 6.03
CA LYS A 365 -12.26 -35.30 5.23
C LYS A 365 -13.23 -36.11 6.09
N LYS A 366 -12.73 -36.85 7.10
CA LYS A 366 -13.57 -37.56 8.09
C LYS A 366 -14.46 -36.61 8.86
N THR A 367 -13.91 -35.48 9.33
CA THR A 367 -14.71 -34.45 10.03
C THR A 367 -15.80 -33.88 9.12
N LEU A 368 -15.54 -33.73 7.82
CA LEU A 368 -16.51 -33.21 6.84
C LEU A 368 -17.66 -34.17 6.50
N GLN A 369 -17.57 -35.45 6.87
CA GLN A 369 -18.65 -36.42 6.71
C GLN A 369 -19.84 -36.11 7.62
N ASN A 370 -19.60 -35.49 8.79
CA ASN A 370 -20.67 -35.02 9.65
C ASN A 370 -21.28 -33.71 9.08
N PRO A 371 -22.57 -33.69 8.71
CA PRO A 371 -23.21 -32.48 8.16
C PRO A 371 -23.30 -31.34 9.18
N LYS A 372 -23.22 -31.62 10.49
CA LYS A 372 -23.25 -30.62 11.56
C LYS A 372 -21.87 -29.99 11.84
N THR A 373 -20.82 -30.37 11.11
CA THR A 373 -19.47 -29.83 11.30
C THR A 373 -19.47 -28.31 11.07
N PRO A 374 -19.00 -27.52 12.07
CA PRO A 374 -18.88 -26.07 11.91
C PRO A 374 -17.96 -25.70 10.75
N HIS A 375 -18.35 -24.69 9.97
CA HIS A 375 -17.55 -24.14 8.88
C HIS A 375 -17.15 -25.15 7.79
N ARG A 376 -17.96 -26.20 7.59
CA ARG A 376 -17.75 -27.29 6.63
C ARG A 376 -17.22 -26.82 5.26
N GLU A 377 -17.91 -25.86 4.63
CA GLU A 377 -17.53 -25.37 3.29
C GLU A 377 -16.18 -24.61 3.28
N LYS A 378 -15.83 -23.93 4.38
CA LYS A 378 -14.56 -23.20 4.51
C LYS A 378 -13.38 -24.16 4.66
N ILE A 379 -13.58 -25.26 5.38
CA ILE A 379 -12.59 -26.33 5.52
C ILE A 379 -12.38 -27.01 4.17
N LYS A 380 -13.47 -27.31 3.42
CA LYS A 380 -13.38 -27.86 2.06
C LYS A 380 -12.58 -26.96 1.12
N GLN A 381 -12.93 -25.67 1.04
CA GLN A 381 -12.22 -24.70 0.22
C GLN A 381 -10.72 -24.65 0.55
N ALA A 382 -10.35 -24.71 1.83
CA ALA A 382 -8.95 -24.68 2.22
C ALA A 382 -8.16 -25.91 1.73
N ILE A 383 -8.78 -27.10 1.75
CA ILE A 383 -8.18 -28.34 1.23
C ILE A 383 -8.05 -28.25 -0.29
N GLU A 384 -9.09 -27.80 -0.98
CA GLU A 384 -9.10 -27.65 -2.43
C GLU A 384 -7.98 -26.71 -2.91
N ILE A 385 -7.87 -25.54 -2.27
CA ILE A 385 -6.80 -24.58 -2.55
C ILE A 385 -5.42 -25.20 -2.36
N TYR A 386 -5.20 -25.90 -1.24
CA TYR A 386 -3.93 -26.54 -0.96
C TYR A 386 -3.57 -27.62 -2.01
N SER A 387 -4.54 -28.46 -2.38
CA SER A 387 -4.33 -29.55 -3.34
C SER A 387 -4.04 -29.03 -4.75
N ASN A 388 -4.78 -28.01 -5.21
CA ASN A 388 -4.59 -27.44 -6.55
C ASN A 388 -3.21 -26.78 -6.71
N GLU A 389 -2.69 -26.14 -5.66
CA GLU A 389 -1.32 -25.59 -5.67
C GLU A 389 -0.24 -26.67 -5.67
N SER A 390 -0.51 -27.84 -5.08
CA SER A 390 0.47 -28.93 -5.00
C SER A 390 0.59 -29.71 -6.32
N ASN A 391 -0.41 -29.61 -7.19
CA ASN A 391 -0.41 -30.23 -8.52
C ASN A 391 0.20 -29.35 -9.62
N THR A 392 0.52 -28.09 -9.30
CA THR A 392 1.05 -27.09 -10.23
C THR A 392 2.51 -26.71 -9.93
N ALA A 393 3.12 -27.31 -8.91
CA ALA A 393 4.53 -27.21 -8.54
C ALA A 393 5.23 -28.52 -8.86
#